data_AF-A0A6C0D239-F1
#
_entry.id   AF-A0A6C0D239-F1
#
_cell.length_a   1.000
_cell.length_b   1.000
_cell.length_c   1.000
_cell.angle_alpha   90.00
_cell.angle_beta   90.00
_cell.angle_gamma   90.00
#
_symmetry.space_group_name_H-M   'P 1'
#
loop_
_entity.id
_entity.type
_entity.pdbx_description
1 polymer ?
#
loop_
_entity_poly.entity_id
_entity_poly.type
_entity_poly.pdbx_seq_one_letter_code
_entity_poly.pdbx_strand_id
1 'polypeptide(L)'
;MISYTDLVPGKKYYIKTHDKKGYHKEMMFVDHETSFNDNMAPEYHINIIMTFKKEPTDMSIAKYYSFYEDDYYYDQEIIENAQKAREQMEHRALNIILKKLINEEFQWA
;
A
#
# COMPACT_ATOMS: atom_id res chain seq x y z
N MET A 1 3.73 7.26 1.38
CA MET A 1 2.32 7.63 1.23
C MET A 1 2.24 8.52 0.01
N ILE A 2 1.26 8.31 -0.84
CA ILE A 2 1.07 9.02 -2.10
C ILE A 2 -0.20 9.86 -1.97
N SER A 3 -0.19 11.07 -2.55
CA SER A 3 -1.37 11.93 -2.63
C SER A 3 -2.43 11.32 -3.55
N TYR A 4 -3.72 11.59 -3.32
CA TYR A 4 -4.76 11.14 -4.24
C TYR A 4 -4.55 11.71 -5.67
N THR A 5 -3.93 12.89 -5.78
CA THR A 5 -3.60 13.55 -7.05
C THR A 5 -2.58 12.80 -7.89
N ASP A 6 -1.79 11.93 -7.26
CA ASP A 6 -0.71 11.17 -7.89
C ASP A 6 -1.12 9.72 -8.17
N LEU A 7 -2.40 9.38 -7.94
CA LEU A 7 -2.95 8.07 -8.29
C LEU A 7 -3.03 7.90 -9.81
N VAL A 8 -2.62 6.75 -10.30
CA VAL A 8 -2.55 6.43 -11.73
C VAL A 8 -3.59 5.36 -12.06
N PRO A 9 -4.57 5.63 -12.94
CA PRO A 9 -5.57 4.65 -13.34
C PRO A 9 -4.93 3.34 -13.81
N GLY A 10 -5.48 2.22 -13.36
CA GLY A 10 -4.95 0.88 -13.65
C GLY A 10 -3.81 0.41 -12.72
N LYS A 11 -3.23 1.28 -11.90
CA LYS A 11 -2.18 0.89 -10.94
C LYS A 11 -2.79 0.35 -9.63
N LYS A 12 -2.11 -0.61 -9.00
CA LYS A 12 -2.52 -1.24 -7.73
C LYS A 12 -1.91 -0.53 -6.53
N TYR A 13 -2.72 -0.36 -5.49
CA TYR A 13 -2.37 0.34 -4.27
C TYR A 13 -2.82 -0.44 -3.03
N TYR A 14 -2.13 -0.18 -1.92
CA TYR A 14 -2.63 -0.47 -0.59
C TYR A 14 -3.26 0.77 0.00
N ILE A 15 -4.44 0.62 0.59
CA ILE A 15 -5.24 1.71 1.12
C ILE A 15 -5.49 1.44 2.59
N LYS A 16 -5.21 2.42 3.43
CA LYS A 16 -5.58 2.41 4.84
C LYS A 16 -6.58 3.54 5.06
N THR A 17 -7.75 3.22 5.59
CA THR A 17 -8.77 4.24 5.80
C THR A 17 -8.41 5.13 6.99
N HIS A 18 -8.79 6.40 6.93
CA HIS A 18 -8.53 7.37 8.00
C HIS A 18 -9.51 7.20 9.17
N ASP A 19 -10.76 6.84 8.87
CA ASP A 19 -11.89 6.76 9.81
C ASP A 19 -11.92 5.46 10.61
N LYS A 20 -11.47 4.37 10.00
CA LYS A 20 -11.52 3.00 10.51
C LYS A 20 -10.13 2.39 10.46
N LYS A 21 -9.90 1.35 11.25
CA LYS A 21 -8.70 0.50 11.09
C LYS A 21 -8.80 -0.42 9.87
N GLY A 22 -9.45 0.05 8.79
CA GLY A 22 -9.63 -0.68 7.53
C GLY A 22 -8.33 -0.70 6.76
N TYR A 23 -7.93 -1.88 6.29
CA TYR A 23 -6.76 -2.05 5.42
C TYR A 23 -7.13 -2.87 4.20
N HIS A 24 -6.92 -2.28 3.03
CA HIS A 24 -7.30 -2.85 1.75
C HIS A 24 -6.04 -3.02 0.90
N LYS A 25 -5.80 -4.25 0.42
CA LYS A 25 -4.67 -4.60 -0.43
C LYS A 25 -5.12 -4.84 -1.86
N GLU A 26 -4.19 -4.62 -2.79
CA GLU A 26 -4.33 -4.93 -4.22
C GLU A 26 -5.53 -4.23 -4.87
N MET A 27 -5.77 -2.98 -4.44
CA MET A 27 -6.87 -2.16 -4.95
C MET A 27 -6.40 -1.45 -6.21
N MET A 28 -7.04 -1.71 -7.35
CA MET A 28 -6.68 -1.05 -8.60
C MET A 28 -7.43 0.28 -8.70
N PHE A 29 -6.69 1.38 -8.81
CA PHE A 29 -7.29 2.70 -8.99
C PHE A 29 -7.99 2.77 -10.34
N VAL A 30 -9.21 3.29 -10.35
CA VAL A 30 -10.02 3.44 -11.57
C VAL A 30 -10.05 4.90 -11.96
N ASP A 31 -10.63 5.73 -11.09
CA ASP A 31 -10.76 7.16 -11.28
C ASP A 31 -11.16 7.83 -9.95
N HIS A 32 -11.32 9.15 -9.96
CA HIS A 32 -11.84 9.94 -8.86
C HIS A 32 -12.93 10.89 -9.36
N GLU A 33 -13.88 11.18 -8.48
CA GLU A 33 -14.94 12.16 -8.75
C GLU A 33 -14.99 13.21 -7.64
N THR A 34 -15.38 14.41 -8.03
CA THR A 34 -15.63 15.50 -7.09
C THR A 34 -17.13 15.68 -6.97
N SER A 35 -17.66 15.49 -5.78
CA SER A 35 -19.08 15.65 -5.47
C SER A 35 -19.30 16.87 -4.60
N PHE A 36 -20.29 17.69 -4.96
CA PHE A 36 -20.70 18.83 -4.17
C PHE A 36 -21.84 18.44 -3.23
N ASN A 37 -21.71 18.74 -1.93
CA ASN A 37 -22.74 18.48 -0.93
C ASN A 37 -23.23 19.78 -0.28
N ASP A 38 -24.37 20.28 -0.76
CA ASP A 38 -25.06 21.50 -0.28
C ASP A 38 -25.45 21.44 1.21
N ASN A 39 -25.48 20.26 1.82
CA ASN A 39 -25.92 20.08 3.21
C ASN A 39 -24.77 20.14 4.23
N MET A 40 -23.52 20.27 3.78
CA MET A 40 -22.34 20.38 4.65
C MET A 40 -22.00 21.85 4.94
N ALA A 41 -21.14 22.12 5.93
CA ALA A 41 -20.62 23.47 6.12
C ALA A 41 -19.77 23.89 4.90
N PRO A 42 -19.62 25.20 4.60
CA PRO A 42 -18.93 25.69 3.40
C PRO A 42 -17.52 25.14 3.18
N GLU A 43 -16.81 24.85 4.26
CA GLU A 43 -15.47 24.26 4.27
C GLU A 43 -15.42 22.77 3.91
N TYR A 44 -16.57 22.08 3.86
CA TYR A 44 -16.71 20.65 3.52
C TYR A 44 -17.66 20.41 2.34
N HIS A 45 -17.99 21.44 1.57
CA HIS A 45 -18.91 21.31 0.44
C HIS A 45 -18.40 20.39 -0.67
N ILE A 46 -17.09 20.16 -0.74
CA ILE A 46 -16.46 19.39 -1.80
C ILE A 46 -15.95 18.08 -1.22
N ASN A 47 -16.51 16.96 -1.66
CA ASN A 47 -15.99 15.63 -1.39
C ASN A 47 -15.24 15.12 -2.62
N ILE A 48 -14.00 14.68 -2.43
CA ILE A 48 -13.24 13.98 -3.46
C ILE A 48 -13.26 12.49 -3.11
N ILE A 49 -13.83 11.70 -4.02
CA ILE A 49 -14.06 10.26 -3.83
C ILE A 49 -13.26 9.50 -4.88
N MET A 50 -12.36 8.63 -4.43
CA MET A 50 -11.58 7.77 -5.30
C MET A 50 -12.28 6.43 -5.44
N THR A 51 -12.45 6.00 -6.68
CA THR A 51 -13.01 4.69 -7.03
C THR A 51 -11.88 3.70 -7.29
N PHE A 52 -11.96 2.56 -6.61
CA PHE A 52 -11.06 1.44 -6.79
C PHE A 52 -11.85 0.19 -7.13
N LYS A 53 -11.27 -0.67 -7.95
CA LYS A 53 -11.78 -2.02 -8.19
C LYS A 53 -10.87 -3.05 -7.53
N LYS A 54 -11.49 -4.08 -6.98
CA LYS A 54 -10.78 -5.28 -6.52
C LYS A 54 -11.09 -6.42 -7.46
N GLU A 55 -10.04 -7.00 -8.04
CA GLU A 55 -10.17 -8.19 -8.86
C GLU A 55 -10.66 -9.35 -7.99
N PRO A 56 -11.67 -10.10 -8.47
CA PRO A 56 -12.18 -11.24 -7.75
C PRO A 56 -11.14 -12.36 -7.75
N THR A 57 -10.95 -13.04 -6.62
CA THR A 57 -10.06 -14.22 -6.52
C THR A 57 -10.64 -15.47 -7.17
N ASP A 58 -11.96 -15.50 -7.38
CA ASP A 58 -12.71 -16.58 -8.05
C ASP A 58 -13.50 -16.03 -9.25
N MET A 59 -14.31 -16.86 -9.94
CA MET A 59 -15.22 -16.47 -11.05
C MET A 59 -16.39 -15.53 -10.62
N SER A 60 -16.18 -14.66 -9.64
CA SER A 60 -17.16 -13.68 -9.17
C SER A 60 -17.01 -12.34 -9.90
N ILE A 61 -17.96 -11.43 -9.73
CA ILE A 61 -17.96 -10.10 -10.36
C ILE A 61 -16.99 -9.18 -9.60
N ALA A 62 -16.25 -8.34 -10.34
CA ALA A 62 -15.37 -7.32 -9.75
C ALA A 62 -16.15 -6.40 -8.81
N LYS A 63 -15.58 -6.14 -7.63
CA LYS A 63 -16.18 -5.25 -6.61
C LYS A 63 -15.54 -3.88 -6.68
N TYR A 64 -16.37 -2.84 -6.67
CA TYR A 64 -15.94 -1.45 -6.60
C TYR A 64 -16.05 -0.94 -5.18
N TYR A 65 -15.11 -0.08 -4.81
CA TYR A 65 -14.97 0.52 -3.49
C TYR A 65 -14.66 2.00 -3.65
N SER A 66 -15.18 2.79 -2.74
CA SER A 66 -14.98 4.24 -2.68
C SER A 66 -14.18 4.61 -1.44
N PHE A 67 -13.20 5.49 -1.61
CA PHE A 67 -12.30 5.99 -0.56
C PHE A 67 -12.22 7.51 -0.64
N TYR A 68 -11.78 8.15 0.44
CA TYR A 68 -11.75 9.61 0.59
C TYR A 68 -10.33 10.18 0.44
N GLU A 69 -10.22 11.48 0.20
CA GLU A 69 -8.92 12.13 -0.10
C GLU A 69 -7.92 12.05 1.04
N ASP A 70 -8.43 11.96 2.27
CA ASP A 70 -7.68 11.85 3.51
C ASP A 70 -7.34 10.39 3.89
N ASP A 71 -7.77 9.41 3.10
CA ASP A 71 -7.28 8.05 3.21
C ASP A 71 -5.81 7.94 2.77
N TYR A 72 -5.13 6.91 3.26
CA TYR A 72 -3.70 6.73 3.06
C TYR A 72 -3.43 5.76 1.91
N TYR A 73 -2.87 6.27 0.82
CA TYR A 73 -2.53 5.49 -0.37
C TYR A 73 -1.04 5.11 -0.39
N TYR A 74 -0.74 3.85 -0.65
CA TYR A 74 0.63 3.34 -0.77
C TYR A 74 0.79 2.55 -2.06
N ASP A 75 1.85 2.86 -2.79
CA ASP A 75 2.26 2.05 -3.93
C ASP A 75 2.64 0.64 -3.48
N GLN A 76 2.00 -0.35 -4.10
CA GLN A 76 2.30 -1.75 -3.83
C GLN A 76 3.76 -2.08 -4.13
N GLU A 77 4.31 -1.56 -5.23
CA GLU A 77 5.70 -1.84 -5.63
C GLU A 77 6.71 -1.33 -4.60
N ILE A 78 6.48 -0.14 -4.06
CA ILE A 78 7.36 0.47 -3.05
C ILE A 78 7.36 -0.39 -1.78
N ILE A 79 6.19 -0.90 -1.37
CA ILE A 79 6.10 -1.73 -0.17
C ILE A 79 6.79 -3.08 -0.38
N GLU A 80 6.57 -3.73 -1.52
CA GLU A 80 7.22 -5.00 -1.85
C GLU A 80 8.75 -4.85 -1.94
N ASN A 81 9.22 -3.77 -2.55
CA ASN A 81 10.65 -3.47 -2.64
C ASN A 81 11.27 -3.24 -1.27
N ALA A 82 10.58 -2.52 -0.38
CA ALA A 82 11.04 -2.31 0.99
C ALA A 82 11.12 -3.63 1.78
N GLN A 83 10.15 -4.53 1.60
CA GLN A 83 10.17 -5.86 2.23
C GLN A 83 11.33 -6.71 1.73
N LYS A 84 11.53 -6.80 0.41
CA LYS A 84 12.65 -7.53 -0.19
C LYS A 84 14.00 -6.97 0.27
N ALA A 85 14.15 -5.64 0.34
CA ALA A 85 15.37 -5.02 0.82
C ALA A 85 15.68 -5.40 2.29
N ARG A 86 14.65 -5.43 3.15
CA ARG A 86 14.79 -5.86 4.55
C ARG A 86 15.25 -7.32 4.65
N GLU A 87 14.62 -8.22 3.92
CA GLU A 87 15.00 -9.65 3.89
C GLU A 87 16.44 -9.85 3.44
N GLN A 88 16.87 -9.10 2.41
CA GLN A 88 18.26 -9.14 1.95
C GLN A 88 19.24 -8.64 3.02
N MET A 89 18.88 -7.61 3.78
CA MET A 89 19.70 -7.11 4.89
C MET A 89 19.80 -8.14 6.01
N GLU A 90 18.69 -8.77 6.39
CA GLU A 90 18.66 -9.83 7.42
C GLU A 90 19.52 -11.03 6.99
N HIS A 91 19.40 -11.47 5.74
CA HIS A 91 20.22 -12.55 5.20
C HIS A 91 21.71 -12.20 5.18
N ARG A 92 22.07 -10.96 4.82
CA ARG A 92 23.47 -10.48 4.90
C ARG A 92 23.99 -10.48 6.33
N ALA A 93 23.18 -10.03 7.29
CA ALA A 93 23.56 -10.03 8.70
C ALA A 93 23.79 -11.46 9.22
N LEU A 94 22.89 -12.39 8.90
CA LEU A 94 23.04 -13.81 9.24
C LEU A 94 24.30 -14.42 8.63
N ASN A 95 24.59 -14.15 7.36
CA ASN A 95 25.81 -14.62 6.71
C ASN A 95 27.09 -14.07 7.37
N ILE A 96 27.08 -12.82 7.83
CA ILE A 96 28.21 -12.25 8.56
C ILE A 96 28.42 -12.99 9.89
N ILE A 97 27.33 -13.25 10.62
CA ILE A 97 27.39 -13.98 11.90
C ILE A 97 27.89 -15.41 11.68
N LEU A 98 27.32 -16.14 10.71
CA LEU A 98 27.74 -17.50 10.38
C LEU A 98 29.21 -17.58 9.97
N LYS A 99 29.69 -16.64 9.14
CA LYS A 99 31.11 -16.57 8.75
C LYS A 99 32.00 -16.30 9.95
N LYS A 100 31.59 -15.44 10.89
CA LYS A 100 32.34 -15.21 12.12
C LYS A 100 32.41 -16.47 12.97
N LEU A 101 31.28 -17.13 13.23
CA LEU A 101 31.24 -18.38 14.00
C LEU A 101 32.11 -19.47 13.38
N ILE A 102 31.99 -19.71 12.06
CA ILE A 102 32.82 -20.70 11.36
C ILE A 102 34.30 -20.31 11.48
N ASN A 103 34.65 -19.06 11.25
CA ASN A 103 36.04 -18.63 11.34
C ASN A 103 36.58 -18.67 12.78
N GLU A 104 35.76 -18.43 13.80
CA GLU A 104 36.15 -18.54 15.20
C GLU A 104 36.32 -20.00 15.63
N GLU A 105 35.47 -20.91 15.13
CA GLU A 105 35.53 -22.34 15.45
C GLU A 105 36.56 -23.13 14.62
N PHE A 106 36.95 -22.66 13.44
CA PHE A 106 37.90 -23.34 12.53
C PHE A 106 39.27 -22.64 12.40
N GLN A 107 39.65 -21.75 13.32
CA GLN A 107 41.06 -21.36 13.45
C GLN A 107 41.85 -22.53 14.05
N TRP A 108 42.22 -23.49 13.19
CA TRP A 108 43.21 -24.51 13.52
C TRP A 108 44.57 -23.82 13.71
N ALA A 109 45.09 -23.92 14.93
CA ALA A 109 46.52 -23.80 15.22
C ALA A 109 47.28 -25.01 14.66
#